data_AF-A0A4R6VMW6-F1
#
_entry.id   AF-A0A4R6VMW6-F1
#
_cell.length_a   1.000
_cell.length_b   1.000
_cell.length_c   1.000
_cell.angle_alpha   90.00
_cell.angle_beta   90.00
_cell.angle_gamma   90.00
#
_symmetry.space_group_name_H-M   'P 1'
#
loop_
_entity.id
_entity.type
_entity.pdbx_description
1 polymer ?
#
loop_
_entity_poly.entity_id
_entity_poly.type
_entity_poly.pdbx_seq_one_letter_code
_entity_poly.pdbx_strand_id
1 'polypeptide(L)'
;MNWHRVVLAFCSLLLSGSTSFGAEIKLISMHYSADRFAPHIRFEGPVVAGDNEKLVQLIERYIECDTDDLPVEGGNCGVISLNSPGGNYREGLMLANTLRQFSIASVVQAGDYCYSACAFAFLGGSGYSTQISVGTYVDRMVEPAATLGFHAPYIAADSLDTLVAEFGMEEVLGSTRDEIALMIQELVSWNVDKQVLAYIVSMGPDQTYDVVLGEDFYLTRSQLPPAPVSFWNSDKEDRVRNACIYLLAHHFSRLPSGFDEIFDMPFLENFAKDSNGQMLSGYQLDHANPLQLSYCGLPTAQLKQTDELDIALYNGPGVTGAVTPLLSMFSRNSGWSTLGLGGSATQRIFQRDAMTQAFTNPTQVIDGSVLLFTYYLQQRRFATLNELGEIESNLPLPATDLSMQVIDQSAYSRILQRDNLSIIEQVGSPLLFNMGKSEFPTMNMKFTHQSISETGFIFAGKYPNSGAKFAWVGLLNDYSSLIRIEEIAPDGSDDFTSLYQIACSYSFAGVQLKCAN
;
A
#
# COMPACT_ATOMS: atom_id res chain seq x y z
N MET A 1 -27.34 1.18 -21.93
CA MET A 1 -27.00 -0.26 -22.06
C MET A 1 -25.56 -0.34 -22.52
N ASN A 2 -24.61 -0.30 -21.59
CA ASN A 2 -23.19 -0.41 -21.90
C ASN A 2 -22.62 -1.65 -21.21
N TRP A 3 -21.76 -2.34 -21.94
CA TRP A 3 -21.35 -3.72 -21.76
C TRP A 3 -20.35 -3.84 -20.61
N HIS A 4 -20.72 -4.52 -19.52
CA HIS A 4 -19.76 -4.93 -18.49
C HIS A 4 -19.12 -6.25 -18.92
N ARG A 5 -17.80 -6.24 -19.08
CA ARG A 5 -17.01 -7.41 -19.41
C ARG A 5 -16.89 -8.29 -18.18
N VAL A 6 -17.77 -9.29 -18.11
CA VAL A 6 -17.52 -10.51 -17.35
C VAL A 6 -16.32 -11.19 -18.00
N VAL A 7 -15.19 -11.23 -17.31
CA VAL A 7 -14.07 -12.08 -17.72
C VAL A 7 -14.37 -13.48 -17.21
N LEU A 8 -14.72 -14.40 -18.12
CA LEU A 8 -14.80 -15.84 -17.83
C LEU A 8 -13.36 -16.36 -17.75
N ALA A 9 -12.79 -16.42 -16.55
CA ALA A 9 -11.52 -17.08 -16.34
C ALA A 9 -11.74 -18.60 -16.33
N PHE A 10 -11.29 -19.29 -17.38
CA PHE A 10 -11.24 -20.76 -17.40
C PHE A 10 -10.12 -21.23 -16.47
N CYS A 11 -10.42 -21.35 -15.18
CA CYS A 11 -9.51 -21.97 -14.21
C CYS A 11 -9.48 -23.47 -14.50
N SER A 12 -8.50 -23.91 -15.29
CA SER A 12 -8.27 -25.33 -15.54
C SER A 12 -7.66 -25.95 -14.29
N LEU A 13 -8.50 -26.31 -13.32
CA LEU A 13 -8.11 -27.06 -12.13
C LEU A 13 -7.63 -28.47 -12.54
N LEU A 14 -6.32 -28.63 -12.66
CA LEU A 14 -5.70 -29.94 -12.49
C LEU A 14 -5.79 -30.29 -11.01
N LEU A 15 -6.85 -31.01 -10.64
CA LEU A 15 -7.07 -31.57 -9.31
C LEU A 15 -6.06 -32.70 -9.05
N SER A 16 -4.85 -32.33 -8.62
CA SER A 16 -4.10 -33.17 -7.68
C SER A 16 -4.60 -32.85 -6.28
N GLY A 17 -5.15 -33.85 -5.59
CA GLY A 17 -5.59 -33.72 -4.19
C GLY A 17 -4.42 -33.39 -3.28
N SER A 18 -4.14 -32.09 -3.13
CA SER A 18 -3.23 -31.56 -2.14
C SER A 18 -4.00 -31.46 -0.84
N THR A 19 -3.52 -32.08 0.23
CA THR A 19 -3.83 -31.62 1.58
C THR A 19 -3.47 -30.14 1.61
N SER A 20 -4.47 -29.25 1.66
CA SER A 20 -4.24 -27.80 1.62
C SER A 20 -3.49 -27.40 2.88
N PHE A 21 -2.17 -27.24 2.78
CA PHE A 21 -1.42 -26.50 3.77
C PHE A 21 -1.90 -25.05 3.72
N GLY A 22 -2.05 -24.42 4.88
CA GLY A 22 -2.38 -22.99 4.96
C GLY A 22 -1.31 -22.11 4.36
N ALA A 23 -1.57 -20.81 4.29
CA ALA A 23 -0.62 -19.88 3.71
C ALA A 23 0.74 -19.91 4.43
N GLU A 24 1.80 -19.74 3.64
CA GLU A 24 3.12 -19.43 4.12
C GLU A 24 3.19 -17.94 4.45
N ILE A 25 3.49 -17.61 5.70
CA ILE A 25 3.59 -16.23 6.20
C ILE A 25 5.01 -16.02 6.72
N LYS A 26 5.76 -15.11 6.10
CA LYS A 26 7.18 -14.88 6.39
C LYS A 26 7.53 -13.42 6.47
N LEU A 27 8.47 -13.09 7.35
CA LEU A 27 9.16 -11.79 7.33
C LEU A 27 10.27 -11.88 6.29
N ILE A 28 10.16 -11.08 5.24
CA ILE A 28 11.06 -11.14 4.09
C ILE A 28 12.21 -10.13 4.20
N SER A 29 11.95 -8.98 4.80
CA SER A 29 12.94 -7.95 5.10
C SER A 29 12.45 -6.99 6.18
N MET A 30 13.33 -6.12 6.69
CA MET A 30 12.95 -5.08 7.65
C MET A 30 12.53 -3.76 7.00
N HIS A 31 12.79 -3.62 5.70
CA HIS A 31 12.50 -2.43 4.93
C HIS A 31 11.98 -2.82 3.55
N TYR A 32 10.69 -2.61 3.33
CA TYR A 32 9.99 -2.92 2.08
C TYR A 32 10.45 -2.02 0.91
N SER A 33 10.44 -0.71 1.10
CA SER A 33 10.89 0.25 0.08
C SER A 33 11.31 1.59 0.69
N ALA A 34 11.88 2.47 -0.13
CA ALA A 34 12.20 3.84 0.27
C ALA A 34 10.94 4.67 0.59
N ASP A 35 9.79 4.34 -0.02
CA ASP A 35 8.51 5.02 0.24
C ASP A 35 7.78 4.47 1.47
N ARG A 36 8.05 3.22 1.84
CA ARG A 36 7.53 2.56 3.03
C ARG A 36 8.69 1.83 3.71
N PHE A 37 9.46 2.58 4.49
CA PHE A 37 10.66 2.10 5.18
C PHE A 37 10.33 1.28 6.44
N ALA A 38 9.51 0.24 6.26
CA ALA A 38 8.94 -0.58 7.33
C ALA A 38 9.13 -2.09 7.03
N PRO A 39 8.99 -2.97 8.05
CA PRO A 39 9.07 -4.41 7.89
C PRO A 39 8.20 -4.96 6.77
N HIS A 40 8.70 -5.93 6.02
CA HIS A 40 8.01 -6.55 4.89
C HIS A 40 7.63 -8.00 5.21
N ILE A 41 6.32 -8.27 5.27
CA ILE A 41 5.74 -9.60 5.40
C ILE A 41 5.29 -10.09 4.02
N ARG A 42 5.49 -11.37 3.72
CA ARG A 42 4.90 -12.07 2.57
C ARG A 42 3.86 -13.06 3.07
N PHE A 43 2.70 -13.05 2.41
CA PHE A 43 1.65 -14.04 2.56
C PHE A 43 1.45 -14.75 1.22
N GLU A 44 1.67 -16.06 1.20
CA GLU A 44 1.60 -16.85 -0.04
C GLU A 44 0.84 -18.16 0.16
N GLY A 45 -0.10 -18.45 -0.75
CA GLY A 45 -0.89 -19.68 -0.72
C GLY A 45 -2.35 -19.48 -0.27
N PRO A 46 -3.14 -20.56 -0.13
CA PRO A 46 -4.56 -20.47 0.16
C PRO A 46 -4.81 -19.95 1.58
N VAL A 47 -5.85 -19.14 1.75
CA VAL A 47 -6.31 -18.64 3.05
C VAL A 47 -7.06 -19.75 3.78
N VAL A 48 -6.57 -20.21 4.92
CA VAL A 48 -7.23 -21.23 5.74
C VAL A 48 -7.29 -20.82 7.21
N ALA A 49 -8.19 -21.44 7.98
CA ALA A 49 -8.31 -21.16 9.41
C ALA A 49 -6.96 -21.35 10.15
N GLY A 50 -6.57 -20.36 10.96
CA GLY A 50 -5.32 -20.37 11.72
C GLY A 50 -4.21 -19.47 11.13
N ASP A 51 -4.39 -18.94 9.92
CA ASP A 51 -3.42 -18.06 9.27
C ASP A 51 -3.37 -16.67 9.94
N ASN A 52 -4.48 -16.19 10.48
CA ASN A 52 -4.55 -14.96 11.26
C ASN A 52 -3.72 -15.06 12.55
N GLU A 53 -3.86 -16.18 13.30
CA GLU A 53 -3.04 -16.40 14.49
C GLU A 53 -1.54 -16.48 14.16
N LYS A 54 -1.17 -17.13 13.04
CA LYS A 54 0.22 -17.14 12.58
C LYS A 54 0.73 -15.73 12.26
N LEU A 55 -0.08 -14.90 11.59
CA LEU A 55 0.27 -13.52 11.27
C LEU A 55 0.48 -12.70 12.56
N VAL A 56 -0.44 -12.80 13.52
CA VAL A 56 -0.32 -12.12 14.82
C VAL A 56 0.96 -12.53 15.54
N GLN A 57 1.25 -13.84 15.62
CA GLN A 57 2.47 -14.34 16.25
C GLN A 57 3.74 -13.83 15.55
N LEU A 58 3.74 -13.72 14.22
CA LEU A 58 4.87 -13.18 13.46
C LEU A 58 5.06 -11.68 13.75
N ILE A 59 3.98 -10.89 13.76
CA ILE A 59 4.02 -9.45 14.05
C ILE A 59 4.56 -9.24 15.47
N GLU A 60 3.94 -9.86 16.48
CA GLU A 60 4.35 -9.73 17.89
C GLU A 60 5.79 -10.20 18.15
N ARG A 61 6.30 -11.13 17.33
CA ARG A 61 7.66 -11.66 17.47
C ARG A 61 8.74 -10.75 16.90
N TYR A 62 8.46 -10.05 15.80
CA TYR A 62 9.50 -9.39 14.99
C TYR A 62 9.26 -7.91 14.70
N ILE A 63 8.06 -7.40 14.93
CA ILE A 63 7.68 -6.03 14.60
C ILE A 63 7.39 -5.28 15.89
N GLU A 64 8.40 -4.57 16.38
CA GLU A 64 8.27 -3.64 17.48
C GLU A 64 7.78 -2.28 16.92
N CYS A 65 6.48 -2.02 17.07
CA CYS A 65 5.87 -0.77 16.62
C CYS A 65 4.68 -0.40 17.51
N ASP A 66 4.69 0.83 18.01
CA ASP A 66 3.52 1.49 18.60
C ASP A 66 3.05 2.59 17.66
N THR A 67 1.74 2.66 17.43
CA THR A 67 1.14 3.71 16.60
C THR A 67 1.38 5.12 17.13
N ASP A 68 1.59 5.27 18.44
CA ASP A 68 1.93 6.56 19.06
C ASP A 68 3.37 7.01 18.73
N ASP A 69 4.23 6.09 18.30
CA ASP A 69 5.60 6.38 17.85
C ASP A 69 5.69 6.67 16.34
N LEU A 70 4.58 6.52 15.61
CA LEU A 70 4.55 6.81 14.17
C LEU A 70 4.57 8.33 13.89
N PRO A 71 5.14 8.75 12.75
CA PRO A 71 5.23 10.15 12.37
C PRO A 71 3.87 10.86 12.31
N VAL A 72 3.86 12.17 12.57
CA VAL A 72 2.64 13.00 12.51
C VAL A 72 2.03 12.98 11.11
N GLU A 73 2.88 13.00 10.08
CA GLU A 73 2.56 12.88 8.67
C GLU A 73 2.05 11.49 8.24
N GLY A 74 1.99 10.54 9.17
CA GLY A 74 1.45 9.19 8.97
C GLY A 74 2.51 8.16 8.58
N GLY A 75 2.34 6.94 9.08
CA GLY A 75 3.21 5.79 8.83
C GLY A 75 2.47 4.46 8.91
N ASN A 76 3.19 3.36 8.68
CA ASN A 76 2.70 2.01 8.93
C ASN A 76 3.75 1.24 9.74
N CYS A 77 3.30 0.26 10.50
CA CYS A 77 4.18 -0.61 11.28
C CYS A 77 4.81 -1.72 10.42
N GLY A 78 4.30 -1.92 9.22
CA GLY A 78 4.78 -2.91 8.27
C GLY A 78 3.99 -2.88 6.97
N VAL A 79 4.47 -3.65 6.01
CA VAL A 79 3.85 -3.87 4.71
C VAL A 79 3.68 -5.38 4.51
N ILE A 80 2.48 -5.84 4.18
CA ILE A 80 2.23 -7.23 3.79
C ILE A 80 1.99 -7.32 2.28
N SER A 81 2.81 -8.11 1.59
CA SER A 81 2.55 -8.50 0.20
C SER A 81 1.73 -9.79 0.13
N LEU A 82 0.65 -9.74 -0.64
CA LEU A 82 -0.36 -10.78 -0.70
C LEU A 82 -0.33 -11.49 -2.07
N ASN A 83 -0.18 -12.80 -2.05
CA ASN A 83 -0.27 -13.66 -3.23
C ASN A 83 -1.08 -14.93 -2.91
N SER A 84 -2.38 -14.90 -3.20
CA SER A 84 -3.29 -15.98 -2.76
C SER A 84 -4.51 -16.14 -3.67
N PRO A 85 -4.95 -17.39 -3.93
CA PRO A 85 -6.22 -17.65 -4.60
C PRO A 85 -7.43 -17.38 -3.69
N GLY A 86 -7.21 -16.98 -2.44
CA GLY A 86 -8.25 -16.86 -1.43
C GLY A 86 -8.50 -18.16 -0.69
N GLY A 87 -9.71 -18.36 -0.18
CA GLY A 87 -10.07 -19.51 0.65
C GLY A 87 -11.11 -19.15 1.71
N ASN A 88 -10.82 -19.43 2.97
CA ASN A 88 -11.75 -19.23 4.07
C ASN A 88 -12.12 -17.74 4.23
N TYR A 89 -13.39 -17.43 4.00
CA TYR A 89 -13.90 -16.06 4.00
C TYR A 89 -13.76 -15.36 5.36
N ARG A 90 -14.16 -16.03 6.45
CA ARG A 90 -14.06 -15.50 7.82
C ARG A 90 -12.61 -15.22 8.20
N GLU A 91 -11.70 -16.10 7.82
CA GLU A 91 -10.27 -15.90 8.03
C GLU A 91 -9.75 -14.66 7.29
N GLY A 92 -10.17 -14.47 6.03
CA GLY A 92 -9.84 -13.27 5.26
C GLY A 92 -10.28 -11.97 5.93
N LEU A 93 -11.47 -11.96 6.57
CA LEU A 93 -11.95 -10.82 7.35
C LEU A 93 -11.16 -10.64 8.66
N MET A 94 -10.77 -11.72 9.33
CA MET A 94 -9.92 -11.65 10.52
C MET A 94 -8.55 -11.07 10.17
N LEU A 95 -7.93 -11.54 9.08
CA LEU A 95 -6.69 -10.98 8.55
C LEU A 95 -6.84 -9.48 8.29
N ALA A 96 -7.91 -9.05 7.61
CA ALA A 96 -8.16 -7.64 7.34
C ALA A 96 -8.24 -6.78 8.61
N ASN A 97 -8.92 -7.28 9.65
CA ASN A 97 -9.02 -6.60 10.94
C ASN A 97 -7.67 -6.55 11.66
N THR A 98 -6.88 -7.62 11.61
CA THR A 98 -5.52 -7.65 12.13
C THR A 98 -4.62 -6.64 11.42
N LEU A 99 -4.67 -6.55 10.08
CA LEU A 99 -3.91 -5.53 9.35
C LEU A 99 -4.27 -4.11 9.80
N ARG A 100 -5.55 -3.84 10.05
CA ARG A 100 -6.00 -2.55 10.61
C ARG A 100 -5.50 -2.31 12.03
N GLN A 101 -5.66 -3.29 12.90
CA GLN A 101 -5.29 -3.19 14.30
C GLN A 101 -3.79 -2.91 14.48
N PHE A 102 -2.95 -3.55 13.66
CA PHE A 102 -1.51 -3.39 13.71
C PHE A 102 -0.97 -2.32 12.74
N SER A 103 -1.84 -1.53 12.09
CA SER A 103 -1.43 -0.50 11.10
C SER A 103 -0.46 -1.05 10.04
N ILE A 104 -0.80 -2.20 9.47
CA ILE A 104 -0.04 -2.87 8.41
C ILE A 104 -0.66 -2.48 7.06
N ALA A 105 0.16 -1.92 6.18
CA ALA A 105 -0.24 -1.63 4.81
C ALA A 105 -0.28 -2.92 3.98
N SER A 106 -1.21 -3.01 3.03
CA SER A 106 -1.32 -4.18 2.14
C SER A 106 -0.85 -3.84 0.73
N VAL A 107 -0.21 -4.80 0.06
CA VAL A 107 0.17 -4.69 -1.34
C VAL A 107 -0.09 -5.99 -2.11
N VAL A 108 -0.58 -5.88 -3.34
CA VAL A 108 -0.48 -6.96 -4.34
C VAL A 108 0.60 -6.54 -5.33
N GLN A 109 1.73 -7.24 -5.34
CA GLN A 109 2.89 -6.83 -6.14
C GLN A 109 2.70 -7.24 -7.61
N ALA A 110 3.45 -6.61 -8.50
CA ALA A 110 3.37 -6.93 -9.93
C ALA A 110 3.62 -8.44 -10.16
N GLY A 111 2.71 -9.10 -10.88
CA GLY A 111 2.74 -10.55 -11.14
C GLY A 111 2.11 -11.43 -10.05
N ASP A 112 1.80 -10.88 -8.88
CA ASP A 112 1.01 -11.58 -7.86
C ASP A 112 -0.50 -11.45 -8.14
N TYR A 113 -1.26 -12.34 -7.52
CA TYR A 113 -2.71 -12.29 -7.54
C TYR A 113 -3.29 -12.45 -6.13
N CYS A 114 -4.43 -11.84 -5.88
CA CYS A 114 -5.11 -11.88 -4.59
C CYS A 114 -6.62 -11.91 -4.83
N TYR A 115 -7.20 -13.10 -4.70
CA TYR A 115 -8.63 -13.33 -4.97
C TYR A 115 -9.42 -13.62 -3.70
N SER A 116 -10.74 -13.37 -3.76
CA SER A 116 -11.69 -13.85 -2.76
C SER A 116 -11.31 -13.38 -1.35
N ALA A 117 -11.22 -14.30 -0.36
CA ALA A 117 -10.78 -14.02 1.01
C ALA A 117 -9.48 -13.19 1.10
N CYS A 118 -8.52 -13.40 0.18
CA CYS A 118 -7.31 -12.58 0.12
C CYS A 118 -7.65 -11.13 -0.24
N ALA A 119 -8.53 -10.90 -1.21
CA ALA A 119 -8.92 -9.56 -1.63
C ALA A 119 -9.61 -8.79 -0.48
N PHE A 120 -10.34 -9.49 0.39
CA PHE A 120 -10.87 -8.89 1.62
C PHE A 120 -9.78 -8.59 2.65
N ALA A 121 -8.82 -9.50 2.86
CA ALA A 121 -7.64 -9.24 3.68
C ALA A 121 -6.90 -7.98 3.19
N PHE A 122 -6.70 -7.84 1.87
CA PHE A 122 -6.10 -6.67 1.24
C PHE A 122 -6.80 -5.36 1.62
N LEU A 123 -8.14 -5.33 1.67
CA LEU A 123 -8.87 -4.12 2.05
C LEU A 123 -8.58 -3.67 3.48
N GLY A 124 -8.07 -4.57 4.32
CA GLY A 124 -7.49 -4.38 5.65
C GLY A 124 -6.33 -3.38 5.73
N GLY A 125 -5.62 -3.18 4.63
CA GLY A 125 -4.40 -2.36 4.59
C GLY A 125 -4.59 -0.94 5.13
N SER A 126 -3.79 -0.57 6.12
CA SER A 126 -3.89 0.73 6.78
C SER A 126 -2.56 1.24 7.29
N GLY A 127 -2.50 2.57 7.46
CA GLY A 127 -1.50 3.24 8.26
C GLY A 127 -2.16 4.03 9.39
N TYR A 128 -1.34 4.67 10.21
CA TYR A 128 -1.79 5.51 11.31
C TYR A 128 -0.99 6.81 11.39
N SER A 129 -1.66 7.88 11.81
CA SER A 129 -1.08 9.20 12.02
C SER A 129 -1.50 9.73 13.38
N THR A 130 -0.51 10.25 14.12
CA THR A 130 -0.70 10.95 15.40
C THR A 130 -1.20 12.39 15.21
N GLN A 131 -1.36 12.87 13.97
CA GLN A 131 -1.97 14.17 13.70
C GLN A 131 -3.41 14.19 14.22
N ILE A 132 -3.74 15.25 14.95
CA ILE A 132 -5.06 15.44 15.55
C ILE A 132 -6.15 15.27 14.49
N SER A 133 -7.09 14.35 14.74
CA SER A 133 -8.23 14.00 13.89
C SER A 133 -7.93 13.19 12.62
N VAL A 134 -6.70 12.69 12.42
CA VAL A 134 -6.38 11.75 11.34
C VAL A 134 -6.54 10.31 11.82
N GLY A 135 -5.68 9.84 12.73
CA GLY A 135 -5.69 8.45 13.21
C GLY A 135 -5.42 7.44 12.10
N THR A 136 -6.17 6.33 12.09
CA THR A 136 -6.08 5.31 11.03
C THR A 136 -6.49 5.87 9.67
N TYR A 137 -5.76 5.51 8.61
CA TYR A 137 -6.10 5.84 7.23
C TYR A 137 -5.87 4.64 6.29
N VAL A 138 -6.45 4.68 5.09
CA VAL A 138 -6.32 3.61 4.10
C VAL A 138 -4.91 3.62 3.49
N ASP A 139 -4.19 2.50 3.59
CA ASP A 139 -2.89 2.27 2.97
C ASP A 139 -2.86 0.89 2.33
N ARG A 140 -3.35 0.83 1.09
CA ARG A 140 -3.48 -0.39 0.31
C ARG A 140 -3.12 -0.13 -1.14
N MET A 141 -2.24 -0.94 -1.70
CA MET A 141 -1.59 -0.67 -2.98
C MET A 141 -1.73 -1.86 -3.93
N VAL A 142 -2.14 -1.61 -5.17
CA VAL A 142 -2.09 -2.63 -6.23
C VAL A 142 -1.06 -2.16 -7.25
N GLU A 143 -0.04 -2.97 -7.48
CA GLU A 143 0.93 -2.65 -8.51
C GLU A 143 0.39 -2.97 -9.91
N PRO A 144 0.82 -2.25 -10.95
CA PRO A 144 0.52 -2.63 -12.32
C PRO A 144 0.90 -4.09 -12.61
N ALA A 145 0.09 -4.76 -13.42
CA ALA A 145 0.19 -6.21 -13.71
C ALA A 145 -0.03 -7.16 -12.51
N ALA A 146 -0.40 -6.65 -11.33
CA ALA A 146 -1.00 -7.47 -10.27
C ALA A 146 -2.48 -7.73 -10.59
N THR A 147 -3.08 -8.73 -9.94
CA THR A 147 -4.53 -8.94 -10.03
C THR A 147 -5.16 -9.02 -8.66
N LEU A 148 -6.06 -8.07 -8.36
CA LEU A 148 -6.88 -8.08 -7.15
C LEU A 148 -8.33 -8.33 -7.58
N GLY A 149 -8.90 -9.47 -7.21
CA GLY A 149 -10.22 -9.90 -7.70
C GLY A 149 -11.21 -10.20 -6.59
N PHE A 150 -12.37 -9.54 -6.65
CA PHE A 150 -13.46 -9.71 -5.69
C PHE A 150 -14.59 -10.57 -6.28
N HIS A 151 -15.19 -11.42 -5.47
CA HIS A 151 -16.45 -12.08 -5.79
C HIS A 151 -17.26 -12.30 -4.52
N ALA A 152 -18.56 -12.59 -4.66
CA ALA A 152 -19.42 -12.86 -3.51
C ALA A 152 -19.06 -14.20 -2.83
N PRO A 153 -19.19 -14.31 -1.49
CA PRO A 153 -19.16 -15.61 -0.81
C PRO A 153 -20.20 -16.54 -1.44
N TYR A 154 -19.80 -17.78 -1.71
CA TYR A 154 -20.69 -18.78 -2.27
C TYR A 154 -20.40 -20.15 -1.67
N ILE A 155 -21.43 -20.99 -1.71
CA ILE A 155 -21.32 -22.41 -1.36
C ILE A 155 -21.08 -23.18 -2.66
N ALA A 156 -19.97 -23.89 -2.73
CA ALA A 156 -19.62 -24.67 -3.91
C ALA A 156 -20.69 -25.75 -4.17
N ALA A 157 -21.06 -25.97 -5.44
CA ALA A 157 -22.19 -26.82 -5.80
C ALA A 157 -22.03 -28.28 -5.33
N ASP A 158 -20.81 -28.78 -5.29
CA ASP A 158 -20.44 -30.12 -4.78
C ASP A 158 -20.60 -30.25 -3.26
N SER A 159 -20.47 -29.15 -2.52
CA SER A 159 -20.70 -29.08 -1.07
C SER A 159 -22.15 -28.77 -0.70
N LEU A 160 -22.94 -28.26 -1.65
CA LEU A 160 -24.30 -27.80 -1.39
C LEU A 160 -25.24 -28.95 -1.01
N ASP A 161 -25.20 -30.06 -1.74
CA ASP A 161 -26.07 -31.21 -1.49
C ASP A 161 -25.82 -31.81 -0.10
N THR A 162 -24.55 -31.92 0.30
CA THR A 162 -24.13 -32.40 1.62
C THR A 162 -24.55 -31.44 2.72
N LEU A 163 -24.29 -30.14 2.56
CA LEU A 163 -24.66 -29.12 3.55
C LEU A 163 -26.18 -29.02 3.73
N VAL A 164 -26.94 -29.08 2.63
CA VAL A 164 -28.41 -29.07 2.68
C VAL A 164 -28.94 -30.34 3.33
N ALA A 165 -28.33 -31.50 3.09
CA ALA A 165 -28.72 -32.75 3.73
C ALA A 165 -28.43 -32.73 5.25
N GLU A 166 -27.36 -32.06 5.67
CA GLU A 166 -26.93 -32.01 7.08
C GLU A 166 -27.65 -30.92 7.90
N PHE A 167 -27.77 -29.70 7.35
CA PHE A 167 -28.24 -28.53 8.08
C PHE A 167 -29.60 -28.00 7.60
N GLY A 168 -30.08 -28.47 6.44
CA GLY A 168 -31.31 -28.00 5.83
C GLY A 168 -31.13 -26.73 4.98
N MET A 169 -31.99 -26.58 3.97
CA MET A 169 -31.91 -25.47 3.00
C MET A 169 -32.03 -24.08 3.64
N GLU A 170 -32.86 -23.92 4.68
CA GLU A 170 -33.07 -22.63 5.33
C GLU A 170 -31.81 -22.13 6.05
N GLU A 171 -31.12 -23.01 6.77
CA GLU A 171 -29.87 -22.69 7.47
C GLU A 171 -28.75 -22.34 6.49
N VAL A 172 -28.60 -23.15 5.44
CA VAL A 172 -27.60 -22.95 4.39
C VAL A 172 -27.77 -21.60 3.69
N LEU A 173 -29.01 -21.28 3.26
CA LEU A 173 -29.30 -19.97 2.66
C LEU A 173 -29.21 -18.82 3.67
N GLY A 174 -29.53 -19.07 4.94
CA GLY A 174 -29.36 -18.11 6.04
C GLY A 174 -27.90 -17.70 6.21
N SER A 175 -27.00 -18.69 6.29
CA SER A 175 -25.56 -18.48 6.41
C SER A 175 -24.99 -17.65 5.25
N THR A 176 -25.37 -17.95 4.00
CA THR A 176 -24.93 -17.14 2.85
C THR A 176 -25.42 -15.69 2.93
N ARG A 177 -26.65 -15.46 3.41
CA ARG A 177 -27.18 -14.09 3.59
C ARG A 177 -26.43 -13.33 4.67
N ASP A 178 -26.06 -13.98 5.76
CA ASP A 178 -25.29 -13.38 6.85
C ASP A 178 -23.86 -13.04 6.41
N GLU A 179 -23.22 -13.90 5.61
CA GLU A 179 -21.91 -13.63 5.02
C GLU A 179 -21.93 -12.44 4.06
N ILE A 180 -22.96 -12.32 3.20
CA ILE A 180 -23.13 -11.15 2.31
C ILE A 180 -23.40 -9.89 3.12
N ALA A 181 -24.22 -9.96 4.17
CA ALA A 181 -24.49 -8.81 5.04
C ALA A 181 -23.20 -8.33 5.74
N LEU A 182 -22.42 -9.27 6.28
CA LEU A 182 -21.11 -8.98 6.86
C LEU A 182 -20.15 -8.38 5.82
N MET A 183 -20.12 -8.94 4.61
CA MET A 183 -19.33 -8.39 3.50
C MET A 183 -19.67 -6.92 3.24
N ILE A 184 -20.95 -6.60 3.09
CA ILE A 184 -21.39 -5.22 2.82
C ILE A 184 -21.00 -4.30 3.98
N GLN A 185 -21.18 -4.75 5.23
CA GLN A 185 -20.80 -4.00 6.41
C GLN A 185 -19.30 -3.67 6.40
N GLU A 186 -18.44 -4.64 6.09
CA GLU A 186 -16.99 -4.44 6.05
C GLU A 186 -16.53 -3.60 4.86
N LEU A 187 -17.12 -3.79 3.68
CA LEU A 187 -16.80 -2.95 2.53
C LEU A 187 -17.13 -1.47 2.78
N VAL A 188 -18.25 -1.20 3.47
CA VAL A 188 -18.60 0.15 3.92
C VAL A 188 -17.63 0.65 4.99
N SER A 189 -17.27 -0.18 5.97
CA SER A 189 -16.35 0.19 7.06
C SER A 189 -14.94 0.52 6.51
N TRP A 190 -14.53 -0.15 5.43
CA TRP A 190 -13.22 -0.01 4.78
C TRP A 190 -13.25 0.90 3.55
N ASN A 191 -14.25 1.79 3.47
CA ASN A 191 -14.33 2.90 2.53
C ASN A 191 -14.40 2.51 1.05
N VAL A 192 -14.86 1.30 0.73
CA VAL A 192 -15.08 0.90 -0.67
C VAL A 192 -16.28 1.68 -1.21
N ASP A 193 -16.18 2.16 -2.45
CA ASP A 193 -17.24 2.96 -3.06
C ASP A 193 -18.53 2.16 -3.19
N LYS A 194 -19.64 2.70 -2.69
CA LYS A 194 -20.95 2.05 -2.71
C LYS A 194 -21.39 1.58 -4.10
N GLN A 195 -20.88 2.21 -5.16
CA GLN A 195 -21.24 1.90 -6.55
C GLN A 195 -20.75 0.53 -7.01
N VAL A 196 -19.67 0.01 -6.41
CA VAL A 196 -19.10 -1.30 -6.80
C VAL A 196 -19.65 -2.46 -5.95
N LEU A 197 -20.28 -2.16 -4.81
CA LEU A 197 -20.76 -3.19 -3.87
C LEU A 197 -21.76 -4.14 -4.53
N ALA A 198 -22.74 -3.59 -5.25
CA ALA A 198 -23.73 -4.41 -5.94
C ALA A 198 -23.10 -5.28 -7.04
N TYR A 199 -22.06 -4.78 -7.70
CA TYR A 199 -21.34 -5.53 -8.73
C TYR A 199 -20.60 -6.72 -8.12
N ILE A 200 -19.83 -6.50 -7.05
CA ILE A 200 -19.13 -7.55 -6.29
C ILE A 200 -20.09 -8.60 -5.75
N VAL A 201 -21.20 -8.18 -5.14
CA VAL A 201 -22.23 -9.09 -4.59
C VAL A 201 -22.92 -9.91 -5.67
N SER A 202 -23.02 -9.37 -6.90
CA SER A 202 -23.68 -10.05 -8.01
C SER A 202 -22.82 -11.10 -8.73
N MET A 203 -21.53 -11.21 -8.37
CA MET A 203 -20.61 -12.14 -9.02
C MET A 203 -20.94 -13.60 -8.70
N GLY A 204 -21.05 -14.42 -9.74
CA GLY A 204 -21.10 -15.88 -9.63
C GLY A 204 -19.73 -16.50 -9.28
N PRO A 205 -19.68 -17.82 -9.05
CA PRO A 205 -18.49 -18.52 -8.57
C PRO A 205 -17.28 -18.46 -9.52
N ASP A 206 -17.53 -18.34 -10.83
CA ASP A 206 -16.50 -18.24 -11.88
C ASP A 206 -16.29 -16.81 -12.38
N GLN A 207 -16.83 -15.82 -11.66
CA GLN A 207 -16.77 -14.41 -12.03
C GLN A 207 -16.06 -13.62 -10.94
N THR A 208 -15.19 -12.70 -11.36
CA THR A 208 -14.52 -11.77 -10.46
C THR A 208 -14.68 -10.33 -10.96
N TYR A 209 -14.71 -9.41 -10.02
CA TYR A 209 -14.44 -8.00 -10.27
C TYR A 209 -12.95 -7.77 -10.02
N ASP A 210 -12.19 -7.71 -11.11
CA ASP A 210 -10.75 -7.49 -11.06
C ASP A 210 -10.42 -6.00 -11.10
N VAL A 211 -9.54 -5.55 -10.23
CA VAL A 211 -9.05 -4.16 -10.19
C VAL A 211 -7.97 -3.99 -11.24
N VAL A 212 -8.36 -3.56 -12.44
CA VAL A 212 -7.45 -3.45 -13.60
C VAL A 212 -7.56 -2.12 -14.34
N LEU A 213 -8.72 -1.47 -14.31
CA LEU A 213 -8.99 -0.17 -14.93
C LEU A 213 -8.73 0.96 -13.94
N GLY A 214 -8.41 2.17 -14.44
CA GLY A 214 -8.27 3.35 -13.58
C GLY A 214 -9.47 3.60 -12.65
N GLU A 215 -10.69 3.36 -13.14
CA GLU A 215 -11.89 3.49 -12.31
C GLU A 215 -11.96 2.45 -11.18
N ASP A 216 -11.39 1.25 -11.37
CA ASP A 216 -11.44 0.21 -10.35
C ASP A 216 -10.58 0.58 -9.14
N PHE A 217 -9.42 1.22 -9.36
CA PHE A 217 -8.57 1.76 -8.30
C PHE A 217 -9.30 2.84 -7.51
N TYR A 218 -10.01 3.73 -8.21
CA TYR A 218 -10.85 4.73 -7.57
C TYR A 218 -11.96 4.09 -6.72
N LEU A 219 -12.70 3.12 -7.26
CA LEU A 219 -13.85 2.49 -6.59
C LEU A 219 -13.43 1.66 -5.37
N THR A 220 -12.30 0.96 -5.46
CA THR A 220 -11.76 0.17 -4.34
C THR A 220 -10.91 0.99 -3.37
N ARG A 221 -10.71 2.29 -3.63
CA ARG A 221 -9.73 3.14 -2.91
C ARG A 221 -8.36 2.48 -2.80
N SER A 222 -7.96 1.82 -3.88
CA SER A 222 -6.63 1.23 -4.00
C SER A 222 -5.69 2.26 -4.57
N GLN A 223 -4.48 2.32 -4.03
CA GLN A 223 -3.45 3.20 -4.50
C GLN A 223 -2.63 2.51 -5.59
N LEU A 224 -2.19 3.29 -6.56
CA LEU A 224 -1.04 2.90 -7.36
C LEU A 224 0.23 3.23 -6.56
N PRO A 225 1.37 2.59 -6.87
CA PRO A 225 2.63 2.94 -6.25
C PRO A 225 2.97 4.43 -6.34
N PRO A 226 3.55 5.00 -5.28
CA PRO A 226 3.94 6.40 -5.29
C PRO A 226 5.01 6.61 -6.37
N ALA A 227 4.70 7.48 -7.31
CA ALA A 227 5.61 7.94 -8.35
C ALA A 227 5.13 9.31 -8.85
N PRO A 228 6.01 10.15 -9.42
CA PRO A 228 5.59 11.40 -10.04
C PRO A 228 4.48 11.15 -11.06
N VAL A 229 3.49 12.05 -11.13
CA VAL A 229 2.27 11.83 -11.93
C VAL A 229 2.59 11.58 -13.41
N SER A 230 3.71 12.12 -13.92
CA SER A 230 4.16 11.90 -15.30
C SER A 230 4.48 10.44 -15.66
N PHE A 231 4.75 9.57 -14.69
CA PHE A 231 4.91 8.12 -14.93
C PHE A 231 3.58 7.44 -15.25
N TRP A 232 2.49 7.98 -14.70
CA TRP A 232 1.14 7.46 -14.87
C TRP A 232 0.42 8.10 -16.04
N ASN A 233 0.68 9.38 -16.27
CA ASN A 233 0.16 10.14 -17.38
C ASN A 233 1.07 11.34 -17.67
N SER A 234 1.79 11.32 -18.78
CA SER A 234 2.69 12.40 -19.17
C SER A 234 1.99 13.58 -19.86
N ASP A 235 0.77 13.38 -20.35
CA ASP A 235 0.01 14.41 -21.03
C ASP A 235 -0.64 15.36 -20.03
N LYS A 236 -0.32 16.65 -20.15
CA LYS A 236 -0.74 17.66 -19.17
C LYS A 236 -2.24 17.89 -19.19
N GLU A 237 -2.86 17.85 -20.36
CA GLU A 237 -4.28 18.12 -20.53
C GLU A 237 -5.10 16.89 -20.17
N ASP A 238 -4.63 15.70 -20.55
CA ASP A 238 -5.28 14.43 -20.22
C ASP A 238 -5.27 14.14 -18.71
N ARG A 239 -4.18 14.47 -18.00
CA ARG A 239 -4.15 14.40 -16.53
C ARG A 239 -5.27 15.19 -15.88
N VAL A 240 -5.48 16.42 -16.35
CA VAL A 240 -6.53 17.31 -15.83
C VAL A 240 -7.89 16.74 -16.16
N ARG A 241 -8.07 16.22 -17.38
CA ARG A 241 -9.29 15.55 -17.83
C ARG A 241 -9.66 14.40 -16.90
N ASN A 242 -8.73 13.48 -16.65
CA ASN A 242 -8.99 12.30 -15.83
C ASN A 242 -9.31 12.68 -14.39
N ALA A 243 -8.56 13.62 -13.79
CA ALA A 243 -8.87 14.13 -12.45
C ALA A 243 -10.25 14.79 -12.38
N CYS A 244 -10.63 15.55 -13.40
CA CYS A 244 -11.96 16.13 -13.52
C CYS A 244 -13.06 15.07 -13.61
N ILE A 245 -12.83 13.96 -14.33
CA ILE A 245 -13.75 12.82 -14.37
C ILE A 245 -13.97 12.23 -12.97
N TYR A 246 -12.90 11.98 -12.19
CA TYR A 246 -13.06 11.44 -10.83
C TYR A 246 -13.75 12.42 -9.87
N LEU A 247 -13.52 13.73 -10.03
CA LEU A 247 -14.24 14.76 -9.29
C LEU A 247 -15.73 14.80 -9.65
N LEU A 248 -16.07 14.69 -10.92
CA LEU A 248 -17.46 14.60 -11.40
C LEU A 248 -18.14 13.33 -10.88
N ALA A 249 -17.45 12.19 -10.96
CA ALA A 249 -17.90 10.91 -10.41
C ALA A 249 -18.24 11.02 -8.93
N HIS A 250 -17.36 11.66 -8.15
CA HIS A 250 -17.61 11.92 -6.73
C HIS A 250 -18.81 12.86 -6.53
N HIS A 251 -18.84 13.99 -7.25
CA HIS A 251 -19.88 15.01 -7.12
C HIS A 251 -21.28 14.47 -7.41
N PHE A 252 -21.41 13.66 -8.47
CA PHE A 252 -22.69 13.11 -8.90
C PHE A 252 -22.99 11.71 -8.34
N SER A 253 -22.06 11.11 -7.58
CA SER A 253 -22.15 9.71 -7.13
C SER A 253 -22.44 8.74 -8.28
N ARG A 254 -21.64 8.84 -9.35
CA ARG A 254 -21.73 8.01 -10.57
C ARG A 254 -20.36 7.40 -10.92
N LEU A 255 -20.35 6.42 -11.82
CA LEU A 255 -19.11 5.78 -12.27
C LEU A 255 -18.27 6.77 -13.09
N PRO A 256 -16.93 6.77 -12.93
CA PRO A 256 -16.03 7.61 -13.72
C PRO A 256 -16.22 7.47 -15.24
N SER A 257 -16.39 6.23 -15.73
CA SER A 257 -16.64 5.93 -17.15
C SER A 257 -17.90 6.60 -17.74
N GLY A 258 -18.80 7.14 -16.91
CA GLY A 258 -19.99 7.86 -17.36
C GLY A 258 -19.77 9.32 -17.76
N PHE A 259 -18.55 9.87 -17.65
CA PHE A 259 -18.27 11.30 -17.85
C PHE A 259 -17.38 11.62 -19.07
N ASP A 260 -16.96 10.62 -19.84
CA ASP A 260 -16.01 10.82 -20.93
C ASP A 260 -16.49 11.82 -22.00
N GLU A 261 -17.78 11.79 -22.34
CA GLU A 261 -18.43 12.63 -23.37
C GLU A 261 -18.49 14.12 -23.01
N ILE A 262 -18.28 14.50 -21.75
CA ILE A 262 -18.29 15.91 -21.33
C ILE A 262 -17.06 16.67 -21.84
N PHE A 263 -15.98 15.95 -22.15
CA PHE A 263 -14.68 16.54 -22.47
C PHE A 263 -14.39 16.61 -23.98
N ASP A 264 -15.43 16.69 -24.81
CA ASP A 264 -15.31 16.86 -26.27
C ASP A 264 -14.82 18.27 -26.67
N MET A 265 -14.92 19.24 -25.74
CA MET A 265 -14.47 20.61 -25.93
C MET A 265 -12.96 20.76 -25.65
N PRO A 266 -12.25 21.66 -26.36
CA PRO A 266 -10.81 21.82 -26.20
C PRO A 266 -10.44 22.33 -24.81
N PHE A 267 -9.24 21.96 -24.37
CA PHE A 267 -8.62 22.51 -23.17
C PHE A 267 -8.46 24.03 -23.28
N LEU A 268 -8.81 24.76 -22.22
CA LEU A 268 -8.74 26.21 -22.16
C LEU A 268 -7.64 26.65 -21.20
N GLU A 269 -6.72 27.49 -21.69
CA GLU A 269 -5.71 28.14 -20.86
C GLU A 269 -6.19 29.51 -20.36
N ASN A 270 -5.90 29.82 -19.09
CA ASN A 270 -6.19 31.12 -18.46
C ASN A 270 -7.64 31.59 -18.65
N PHE A 271 -8.60 30.66 -18.61
CA PHE A 271 -10.00 30.92 -18.95
C PHE A 271 -10.77 31.71 -17.87
N ALA A 272 -10.32 31.63 -16.61
CA ALA A 272 -10.93 32.32 -15.48
C ALA A 272 -9.89 32.69 -14.41
N LYS A 273 -10.32 33.49 -13.44
CA LYS A 273 -9.58 33.74 -12.20
C LYS A 273 -10.33 33.15 -11.02
N ASP A 274 -9.62 32.55 -10.09
CA ASP A 274 -10.21 32.13 -8.81
C ASP A 274 -10.40 33.33 -7.85
N SER A 275 -10.91 33.07 -6.65
CA SER A 275 -11.10 34.08 -5.59
C SER A 275 -9.80 34.75 -5.13
N ASN A 276 -8.65 34.12 -5.37
CA ASN A 276 -7.32 34.64 -5.02
C ASN A 276 -6.66 35.40 -6.19
N GLY A 277 -7.34 35.48 -7.35
CA GLY A 277 -6.83 36.13 -8.56
C GLY A 277 -5.87 35.28 -9.38
N GLN A 278 -5.68 33.99 -9.05
CA GLN A 278 -4.87 33.06 -9.83
C GLN A 278 -5.61 32.70 -11.12
N MET A 279 -4.88 32.71 -12.24
CA MET A 279 -5.44 32.24 -13.51
C MET A 279 -5.65 30.73 -13.47
N LEU A 280 -6.76 30.27 -14.04
CA LEU A 280 -7.15 28.86 -14.12
C LEU A 280 -7.07 28.34 -15.55
N SER A 281 -6.69 27.08 -15.69
CA SER A 281 -6.70 26.34 -16.96
C SER A 281 -7.37 24.97 -16.77
N GLY A 282 -8.11 24.52 -17.78
CA GLY A 282 -8.97 23.34 -17.64
C GLY A 282 -10.04 23.23 -18.71
N TYR A 283 -11.13 22.55 -18.38
CA TYR A 283 -12.24 22.26 -19.27
C TYR A 283 -13.51 23.00 -18.84
N GLN A 284 -14.26 23.46 -19.83
CA GLN A 284 -15.64 23.90 -19.64
C GLN A 284 -16.57 22.68 -19.63
N LEU A 285 -17.46 22.60 -18.65
CA LEU A 285 -18.34 21.44 -18.44
C LEU A 285 -19.77 21.67 -18.90
N ASP A 286 -20.31 22.88 -18.73
CA ASP A 286 -21.63 23.29 -19.24
C ASP A 286 -21.59 24.70 -19.84
N HIS A 287 -22.42 24.91 -20.86
CA HIS A 287 -22.59 26.17 -21.59
C HIS A 287 -23.91 26.89 -21.25
N ALA A 288 -24.86 26.23 -20.57
CA ALA A 288 -26.25 26.67 -20.57
C ALA A 288 -26.81 27.18 -19.22
N ASN A 289 -26.23 26.81 -18.07
CA ASN A 289 -26.80 27.20 -16.77
C ASN A 289 -25.79 27.87 -15.80
N PRO A 290 -25.91 29.20 -15.52
CA PRO A 290 -25.01 29.93 -14.63
C PRO A 290 -25.17 29.61 -13.14
N LEU A 291 -26.12 28.73 -12.77
CA LEU A 291 -26.27 28.18 -11.42
C LEU A 291 -25.66 26.76 -11.31
N GLN A 292 -25.10 26.22 -12.39
CA GLN A 292 -24.52 24.87 -12.45
C GLN A 292 -23.01 24.89 -12.50
N LEU A 293 -22.43 23.73 -12.18
CA LEU A 293 -21.02 23.40 -12.38
C LEU A 293 -20.57 23.82 -13.79
N SER A 294 -19.66 24.80 -13.86
CA SER A 294 -19.33 25.48 -15.11
C SER A 294 -17.99 25.01 -15.69
N TYR A 295 -17.01 24.74 -14.82
CA TYR A 295 -15.64 24.39 -15.22
C TYR A 295 -15.03 23.34 -14.31
N CYS A 296 -14.01 22.66 -14.81
CA CYS A 296 -13.06 21.93 -13.99
C CYS A 296 -11.63 22.25 -14.43
N GLY A 297 -10.73 22.49 -13.48
CA GLY A 297 -9.35 22.84 -13.81
C GLY A 297 -8.48 23.08 -12.58
N LEU A 298 -7.34 23.71 -12.81
CA LEU A 298 -6.32 24.02 -11.80
C LEU A 298 -5.73 25.42 -12.04
N PRO A 299 -4.99 25.98 -11.08
CA PRO A 299 -4.14 27.15 -11.33
C PRO A 299 -3.19 26.91 -12.51
N THR A 300 -3.16 27.80 -13.51
CA THR A 300 -2.34 27.65 -14.72
C THR A 300 -0.87 27.39 -14.42
N ALA A 301 -0.34 27.98 -13.34
CA ALA A 301 1.04 27.78 -12.90
C ALA A 301 1.38 26.33 -12.54
N GLN A 302 0.37 25.52 -12.19
CA GLN A 302 0.54 24.11 -11.85
C GLN A 302 0.51 23.16 -13.06
N LEU A 303 0.14 23.61 -14.27
CA LEU A 303 0.06 22.73 -15.46
C LEU A 303 1.37 22.02 -15.80
N LYS A 304 2.50 22.67 -15.54
CA LYS A 304 3.83 22.12 -15.81
C LYS A 304 4.40 21.29 -14.65
N GLN A 305 3.71 21.27 -13.51
CA GLN A 305 4.14 20.54 -12.32
C GLN A 305 3.76 19.06 -12.46
N THR A 306 4.47 18.22 -11.72
CA THR A 306 4.27 16.77 -11.65
C THR A 306 4.04 16.26 -10.24
N ASP A 307 4.14 17.14 -9.25
CA ASP A 307 4.35 16.77 -7.85
C ASP A 307 3.24 17.26 -6.93
N GLU A 308 2.71 18.46 -7.20
CA GLU A 308 1.59 19.04 -6.47
C GLU A 308 0.56 19.58 -7.47
N LEU A 309 -0.68 19.11 -7.36
CA LEU A 309 -1.76 19.50 -8.24
C LEU A 309 -3.04 19.74 -7.44
N ASP A 310 -3.62 20.92 -7.64
CA ASP A 310 -4.89 21.34 -7.04
C ASP A 310 -5.91 21.47 -8.15
N ILE A 311 -6.82 20.51 -8.22
CA ILE A 311 -7.84 20.44 -9.27
C ILE A 311 -9.19 20.61 -8.61
N ALA A 312 -10.06 21.44 -9.18
CA ALA A 312 -11.37 21.67 -8.63
C ALA A 312 -12.45 21.78 -9.69
N LEU A 313 -13.65 21.43 -9.27
CA LEU A 313 -14.91 21.78 -9.91
C LEU A 313 -15.26 23.21 -9.52
N TYR A 314 -15.58 24.06 -10.49
CA TYR A 314 -15.86 25.48 -10.28
C TYR A 314 -17.25 25.87 -10.75
N ASN A 315 -17.88 26.77 -9.98
CA ASN A 315 -19.09 27.46 -10.39
C ASN A 315 -18.76 28.95 -10.67
N GLY A 316 -19.28 29.48 -11.77
CA GLY A 316 -19.26 30.92 -12.06
C GLY A 316 -19.34 31.25 -13.55
N PRO A 317 -19.72 32.49 -13.91
CA PRO A 317 -20.07 32.85 -15.29
C PRO A 317 -18.91 32.83 -16.30
N GLY A 318 -17.65 32.67 -15.85
CA GLY A 318 -16.48 32.65 -16.73
C GLY A 318 -16.18 33.99 -17.41
N VAL A 319 -14.89 34.26 -17.63
CA VAL A 319 -14.32 35.39 -18.41
C VAL A 319 -14.57 36.82 -17.90
N THR A 320 -15.58 37.13 -17.06
CA THR A 320 -15.76 38.48 -16.48
C THR A 320 -15.96 38.56 -14.95
N GLY A 321 -15.83 37.44 -14.24
CA GLY A 321 -15.90 37.37 -12.76
C GLY A 321 -15.03 36.24 -12.17
N ALA A 322 -14.79 36.29 -10.86
CA ALA A 322 -14.06 35.22 -10.16
C ALA A 322 -14.95 33.96 -10.06
N VAL A 323 -14.37 32.79 -10.33
CA VAL A 323 -15.03 31.50 -10.12
C VAL A 323 -14.73 30.96 -8.72
N THR A 324 -15.66 30.21 -8.14
CA THR A 324 -15.52 29.64 -6.78
C THR A 324 -15.42 28.12 -6.85
N PRO A 325 -14.47 27.48 -6.15
CA PRO A 325 -14.39 26.02 -6.11
C PRO A 325 -15.57 25.44 -5.33
N LEU A 326 -16.20 24.41 -5.88
CA LEU A 326 -17.29 23.64 -5.28
C LEU A 326 -16.76 22.36 -4.61
N LEU A 327 -15.87 21.65 -5.31
CA LEU A 327 -15.28 20.40 -4.88
C LEU A 327 -13.84 20.35 -5.38
N SER A 328 -12.90 20.03 -4.51
CA SER A 328 -11.48 20.03 -4.84
C SER A 328 -10.84 18.66 -4.60
N MET A 329 -9.78 18.41 -5.36
CA MET A 329 -8.80 17.36 -5.17
C MET A 329 -7.44 18.01 -4.98
N PHE A 330 -6.70 17.53 -3.99
CA PHE A 330 -5.32 17.91 -3.71
C PHE A 330 -4.47 16.65 -3.82
N SER A 331 -3.49 16.65 -4.73
CA SER A 331 -2.47 15.60 -4.82
C SER A 331 -1.13 16.17 -4.41
N ARG A 332 -0.41 15.47 -3.54
CA ARG A 332 0.90 15.86 -3.01
C ARG A 332 1.85 14.68 -3.03
N ASN A 333 3.07 14.85 -3.52
CA ASN A 333 4.10 13.81 -3.45
C ASN A 333 4.58 13.50 -2.01
N SER A 334 4.29 14.39 -1.05
CA SER A 334 4.59 14.21 0.37
C SER A 334 3.47 14.81 1.21
N GLY A 335 3.09 14.13 2.29
CA GLY A 335 1.97 14.53 3.15
C GLY A 335 0.64 13.99 2.64
N TRP A 336 -0.44 14.73 2.85
CA TRP A 336 -1.80 14.24 2.62
C TRP A 336 -2.37 14.65 1.26
N SER A 337 -2.86 13.66 0.51
CA SER A 337 -3.70 13.86 -0.66
C SER A 337 -5.15 13.54 -0.35
N THR A 338 -6.08 14.28 -0.94
CA THR A 338 -7.52 14.04 -0.76
C THR A 338 -8.34 14.43 -1.98
N LEU A 339 -9.43 13.70 -2.22
CA LEU A 339 -10.48 14.06 -3.15
C LEU A 339 -11.79 14.22 -2.39
N GLY A 340 -12.41 15.39 -2.52
CA GLY A 340 -13.70 15.70 -1.94
C GLY A 340 -13.70 15.90 -0.43
N LEU A 341 -14.90 15.87 0.16
CA LEU A 341 -15.15 16.15 1.58
C LEU A 341 -15.58 14.86 2.29
N GLY A 342 -15.26 14.74 3.59
CA GLY A 342 -15.72 13.61 4.42
C GLY A 342 -15.43 13.82 5.90
N GLY A 343 -16.09 13.02 6.75
CA GLY A 343 -16.10 13.20 8.21
C GLY A 343 -14.85 12.71 8.95
N SER A 344 -14.11 11.76 8.38
CA SER A 344 -12.86 11.21 8.94
C SER A 344 -11.91 10.74 7.83
N ALA A 345 -10.64 10.46 8.16
CA ALA A 345 -9.64 9.91 7.23
C ALA A 345 -10.05 8.55 6.66
N THR A 346 -10.70 7.71 7.46
CA THR A 346 -11.20 6.39 7.04
C THR A 346 -12.45 6.42 6.18
N GLN A 347 -13.18 7.53 6.10
CA GLN A 347 -14.47 7.63 5.38
C GLN A 347 -14.45 8.61 4.21
N ARG A 348 -13.27 9.10 3.83
CA ARG A 348 -13.07 10.02 2.71
C ARG A 348 -12.01 9.48 1.76
N ILE A 349 -11.93 10.00 0.54
CA ILE A 349 -10.82 9.66 -0.35
C ILE A 349 -9.59 10.42 0.14
N PHE A 350 -8.74 9.72 0.88
CA PHE A 350 -7.60 10.27 1.59
C PHE A 350 -6.50 9.23 1.65
N GLN A 351 -5.28 9.67 1.38
CA GLN A 351 -4.09 8.84 1.44
C GLN A 351 -2.88 9.71 1.73
N ARG A 352 -1.82 9.06 2.21
CA ARG A 352 -0.50 9.65 2.21
C ARG A 352 0.07 9.62 0.78
N ASP A 353 0.88 10.62 0.46
CA ASP A 353 1.57 10.76 -0.82
C ASP A 353 0.61 10.90 -2.01
N ALA A 354 1.14 10.87 -3.23
CA ALA A 354 0.41 11.33 -4.42
C ALA A 354 -0.77 10.44 -4.77
N MET A 355 -1.92 11.05 -5.07
CA MET A 355 -3.13 10.37 -5.53
C MET A 355 -3.06 10.08 -7.04
N THR A 356 -2.08 9.28 -7.43
CA THR A 356 -1.70 9.03 -8.83
C THR A 356 -2.80 8.36 -9.64
N GLN A 357 -3.62 7.52 -9.02
CA GLN A 357 -4.76 6.85 -9.64
C GLN A 357 -5.79 7.84 -10.21
N ALA A 358 -5.93 9.03 -9.60
CA ALA A 358 -6.85 10.06 -10.07
C ALA A 358 -6.40 10.72 -11.41
N PHE A 359 -5.21 10.41 -11.91
CA PHE A 359 -4.71 10.93 -13.18
C PHE A 359 -4.69 9.88 -14.30
N THR A 360 -5.10 8.64 -13.99
CA THR A 360 -5.20 7.55 -14.95
C THR A 360 -6.53 7.59 -15.68
N ASN A 361 -6.54 7.14 -16.95
CA ASN A 361 -7.77 7.05 -17.71
C ASN A 361 -8.71 6.02 -17.07
N PRO A 362 -9.98 6.37 -16.79
CA PRO A 362 -10.89 5.51 -16.05
C PRO A 362 -11.19 4.19 -16.75
N THR A 363 -11.12 4.13 -18.09
CA THR A 363 -11.53 2.95 -18.88
C THR A 363 -10.36 2.18 -19.48
N GLN A 364 -9.12 2.59 -19.21
CA GLN A 364 -7.92 1.91 -19.69
C GLN A 364 -7.35 0.98 -18.62
N VAL A 365 -6.85 -0.17 -19.07
CA VAL A 365 -6.14 -1.13 -18.22
C VAL A 365 -4.80 -0.56 -17.80
N ILE A 366 -4.46 -0.71 -16.53
CA ILE A 366 -3.16 -0.34 -15.96
C ILE A 366 -2.26 -1.60 -15.95
N ASP A 367 -1.71 -1.94 -17.11
CA ASP A 367 -0.98 -3.19 -17.34
C ASP A 367 0.54 -3.12 -17.07
N GLY A 368 1.04 -1.96 -16.64
CA GLY A 368 2.46 -1.79 -16.31
C GLY A 368 3.39 -1.80 -17.53
N SER A 369 2.87 -1.66 -18.75
CA SER A 369 3.61 -1.70 -20.03
C SER A 369 4.65 -0.58 -20.23
N VAL A 370 4.93 0.22 -19.20
CA VAL A 370 6.03 1.19 -19.21
C VAL A 370 7.26 0.55 -18.55
N LEU A 371 8.20 0.05 -19.36
CA LEU A 371 9.50 -0.47 -18.90
C LEU A 371 10.20 0.47 -17.88
N LEU A 372 10.03 1.79 -18.03
CA LEU A 372 10.53 2.81 -17.11
C LEU A 372 9.93 2.72 -15.71
N PHE A 373 8.67 2.30 -15.58
CA PHE A 373 7.97 2.21 -14.31
C PHE A 373 8.41 0.99 -13.50
N THR A 374 8.53 -0.18 -14.13
CA THR A 374 9.06 -1.38 -13.46
C THR A 374 10.48 -1.13 -12.95
N TYR A 375 11.32 -0.47 -13.75
CA TYR A 375 12.65 -0.06 -13.32
C TYR A 375 12.59 0.91 -12.13
N TYR A 376 11.72 1.91 -12.18
CA TYR A 376 11.55 2.87 -11.08
C TYR A 376 11.18 2.18 -9.76
N LEU A 377 10.17 1.29 -9.76
CA LEU A 377 9.77 0.59 -8.54
C LEU A 377 10.87 -0.30 -7.96
N GLN A 378 11.60 -1.01 -8.82
CA GLN A 378 12.71 -1.86 -8.37
C GLN A 378 13.80 -1.04 -7.69
N GLN A 379 14.14 0.12 -8.26
CA GLN A 379 15.09 1.05 -7.65
C GLN A 379 14.61 1.57 -6.28
N ARG A 380 13.29 1.69 -6.05
CA ARG A 380 12.72 2.07 -4.75
C ARG A 380 12.67 0.93 -3.73
N ARG A 381 12.62 -0.34 -4.17
CA ARG A 381 12.54 -1.56 -3.31
C ARG A 381 13.87 -2.06 -2.78
N PHE A 382 14.92 -1.24 -2.85
CA PHE A 382 16.29 -1.59 -2.45
C PHE A 382 16.91 -2.77 -3.21
N ALA A 383 16.23 -3.30 -4.22
CA ALA A 383 16.76 -4.34 -5.07
C ALA A 383 17.98 -3.81 -5.83
N THR A 384 18.99 -4.66 -5.98
CA THR A 384 20.11 -4.39 -6.87
C THR A 384 19.76 -4.92 -8.26
N LEU A 385 20.07 -4.14 -9.30
CA LEU A 385 19.91 -4.55 -10.68
C LEU A 385 21.28 -4.82 -11.32
N ASN A 386 21.38 -5.89 -12.10
CA ASN A 386 22.57 -6.18 -12.90
C ASN A 386 22.62 -5.32 -14.19
N GLU A 387 23.67 -5.48 -15.00
CA GLU A 387 23.83 -4.73 -16.27
C GLU A 387 22.69 -4.97 -17.28
N LEU A 388 21.94 -6.06 -17.12
CA LEU A 388 20.78 -6.43 -17.94
C LEU A 388 19.46 -5.89 -17.38
N GLY A 389 19.48 -5.21 -16.23
CA GLY A 389 18.29 -4.69 -15.56
C GLY A 389 17.49 -5.74 -14.79
N GLU A 390 18.06 -6.92 -14.53
CA GLU A 390 17.44 -7.98 -13.74
C GLU A 390 17.85 -7.90 -12.26
N ILE A 391 17.00 -8.41 -11.36
CA ILE A 391 17.25 -8.41 -9.91
C ILE A 391 18.43 -9.33 -9.59
N GLU A 392 19.45 -8.77 -8.92
CA GLU A 392 20.58 -9.55 -8.40
C GLU A 392 20.14 -10.30 -7.12
N SER A 393 19.95 -11.61 -7.26
CA SER A 393 19.33 -12.44 -6.21
C SER A 393 20.29 -12.94 -5.12
N ASN A 394 21.61 -12.72 -5.25
CA ASN A 394 22.63 -13.33 -4.39
C ASN A 394 23.68 -12.31 -3.94
N LEU A 395 23.23 -11.21 -3.34
CA LEU A 395 24.15 -10.30 -2.66
C LEU A 395 24.81 -11.02 -1.47
N PRO A 396 26.12 -10.82 -1.22
CA PRO A 396 26.77 -11.42 -0.08
C PRO A 396 26.14 -10.89 1.21
N LEU A 397 25.66 -11.76 2.10
CA LEU A 397 25.19 -11.34 3.41
C LEU A 397 26.35 -10.84 4.29
N PRO A 398 26.10 -9.99 5.29
CA PRO A 398 27.10 -9.59 6.27
C PRO A 398 27.75 -10.81 6.93
N ALA A 399 29.07 -10.75 7.10
CA ALA A 399 29.87 -11.80 7.73
C ALA A 399 30.15 -11.45 9.19
N THR A 400 30.01 -12.44 10.06
CA THR A 400 30.38 -12.39 11.48
C THR A 400 31.06 -13.70 11.86
N ASP A 401 32.02 -13.64 12.79
CA ASP A 401 32.69 -14.81 13.37
C ASP A 401 31.92 -15.43 14.54
N LEU A 402 30.86 -14.76 15.00
CA LEU A 402 30.00 -15.22 16.07
C LEU A 402 29.09 -16.36 15.62
N SER A 403 29.07 -17.45 16.38
CA SER A 403 28.06 -18.50 16.20
C SER A 403 26.67 -17.96 16.57
N MET A 404 25.71 -18.09 15.64
CA MET A 404 24.30 -17.70 15.81
C MET A 404 23.39 -18.75 15.18
N GLN A 405 22.17 -18.90 15.71
CA GLN A 405 21.16 -19.77 15.13
C GLN A 405 20.45 -19.05 13.98
N VAL A 406 20.43 -19.64 12.79
CA VAL A 406 19.60 -19.15 11.69
C VAL A 406 18.16 -19.59 11.92
N ILE A 407 17.25 -18.62 11.98
CA ILE A 407 15.82 -18.86 12.16
C ILE A 407 15.12 -18.90 10.80
N ASP A 408 15.40 -17.93 9.94
CA ASP A 408 14.89 -17.88 8.57
C ASP A 408 15.87 -17.11 7.66
N GLN A 409 15.76 -17.33 6.35
CA GLN A 409 16.61 -16.67 5.37
C GLN A 409 15.90 -16.54 4.01
N SER A 410 16.04 -15.36 3.40
CA SER A 410 15.65 -15.06 2.03
C SER A 410 16.89 -14.74 1.18
N ALA A 411 16.66 -14.33 -0.08
CA ALA A 411 17.72 -13.89 -0.99
C ALA A 411 18.45 -12.61 -0.53
N TYR A 412 17.79 -11.77 0.27
CA TYR A 412 18.30 -10.44 0.67
C TYR A 412 18.13 -10.14 2.16
N SER A 413 17.67 -11.11 2.96
CA SER A 413 17.57 -10.96 4.40
C SER A 413 17.85 -12.27 5.12
N ARG A 414 18.32 -12.17 6.36
CA ARG A 414 18.55 -13.31 7.25
C ARG A 414 18.16 -12.95 8.67
N ILE A 415 17.37 -13.82 9.30
CA ILE A 415 16.95 -13.70 10.70
C ILE A 415 17.76 -14.68 11.51
N LEU A 416 18.48 -14.16 12.49
CA LEU A 416 19.36 -14.89 13.38
C LEU A 416 18.90 -14.69 14.82
N GLN A 417 19.23 -15.65 15.67
CA GLN A 417 19.04 -15.53 17.11
C GLN A 417 20.31 -15.92 17.85
N ARG A 418 20.61 -15.16 18.91
CA ARG A 418 21.67 -15.47 19.86
C ARG A 418 21.24 -15.00 21.25
N ASP A 419 21.18 -15.92 22.20
CA ASP A 419 20.73 -15.64 23.57
C ASP A 419 19.35 -14.96 23.58
N ASN A 420 19.23 -13.77 24.19
CA ASN A 420 18.01 -12.94 24.24
C ASN A 420 17.94 -11.90 23.09
N LEU A 421 18.75 -12.05 22.04
CA LEU A 421 18.85 -11.09 20.95
C LEU A 421 18.35 -11.70 19.64
N SER A 422 17.50 -10.93 18.95
CA SER A 422 17.15 -11.13 17.55
C SER A 422 18.07 -10.27 16.70
N ILE A 423 18.62 -10.85 15.62
CA ILE A 423 19.46 -10.13 14.67
C ILE A 423 18.87 -10.30 13.29
N ILE A 424 18.52 -9.19 12.65
CA ILE A 424 17.92 -9.19 11.33
C ILE A 424 18.83 -8.43 10.38
N GLU A 425 19.34 -9.14 9.40
CA GLU A 425 20.22 -8.61 8.37
C GLU A 425 19.41 -8.37 7.10
N GLN A 426 19.65 -7.25 6.43
CA GLN A 426 19.11 -6.96 5.10
C GLN A 426 20.22 -6.40 4.22
N VAL A 427 20.26 -6.84 2.97
CA VAL A 427 21.19 -6.33 1.95
C VAL A 427 20.42 -5.70 0.79
N GLY A 428 21.05 -4.74 0.11
CA GLY A 428 20.42 -4.08 -1.03
C GLY A 428 21.30 -3.02 -1.67
N SER A 429 20.70 -2.22 -2.55
CA SER A 429 21.36 -1.09 -3.21
C SER A 429 21.81 -0.03 -2.19
N PRO A 430 22.72 0.90 -2.54
CA PRO A 430 23.11 2.02 -1.67
C PRO A 430 21.95 2.85 -1.13
N LEU A 431 20.78 2.81 -1.78
CA LEU A 431 19.57 3.47 -1.30
C LEU A 431 19.15 2.96 0.09
N LEU A 432 19.31 1.67 0.39
CA LEU A 432 18.94 1.10 1.70
C LEU A 432 19.74 1.74 2.84
N PHE A 433 21.06 1.87 2.68
CA PHE A 433 21.90 2.59 3.63
C PHE A 433 21.50 4.05 3.78
N ASN A 434 21.26 4.74 2.66
CA ASN A 434 20.91 6.16 2.68
C ASN A 434 19.57 6.40 3.38
N MET A 435 18.57 5.55 3.13
CA MET A 435 17.29 5.61 3.84
C MET A 435 17.46 5.29 5.32
N GLY A 436 18.21 4.24 5.70
CA GLY A 436 18.47 3.97 7.12
C GLY A 436 19.15 5.15 7.82
N LYS A 437 20.11 5.80 7.16
CA LYS A 437 20.82 6.97 7.67
C LYS A 437 19.91 8.20 7.83
N SER A 438 18.91 8.39 6.96
CA SER A 438 17.99 9.54 7.02
C SER A 438 16.76 9.31 7.89
N GLU A 439 16.18 8.11 7.84
CA GLU A 439 14.90 7.79 8.49
C GLU A 439 15.07 7.38 9.96
N PHE A 440 16.12 6.63 10.33
CA PHE A 440 16.26 6.23 11.73
C PHE A 440 16.29 7.43 12.71
N PRO A 441 17.01 8.53 12.44
CA PRO A 441 17.01 9.70 13.32
C PRO A 441 15.65 10.42 13.45
N THR A 442 14.73 10.24 12.50
CA THR A 442 13.41 10.90 12.52
C THR A 442 12.36 10.08 13.27
N MET A 443 12.63 8.79 13.50
CA MET A 443 11.76 7.93 14.31
C MET A 443 11.72 8.40 15.76
N ASN A 444 10.57 8.23 16.41
CA ASN A 444 10.36 8.60 17.82
C ASN A 444 11.07 7.63 18.78
N MET A 445 12.40 7.58 18.74
CA MET A 445 13.22 6.60 19.46
C MET A 445 14.14 7.25 20.48
N LYS A 446 14.43 6.57 21.60
CA LYS A 446 15.37 7.06 22.61
C LYS A 446 16.79 6.56 22.32
N PHE A 447 17.54 7.32 21.52
CA PHE A 447 18.93 7.03 21.20
C PHE A 447 19.87 7.33 22.38
N THR A 448 20.68 6.35 22.78
CA THR A 448 21.75 6.48 23.78
C THR A 448 23.13 6.61 23.12
N HIS A 449 23.29 6.10 21.90
CA HIS A 449 24.51 6.22 21.13
C HIS A 449 24.19 6.36 19.64
N GLN A 450 24.93 7.25 18.98
CA GLN A 450 24.86 7.43 17.53
C GLN A 450 26.24 7.79 16.98
N SER A 451 26.60 7.17 15.86
CA SER A 451 27.81 7.52 15.12
C SER A 451 27.59 7.27 13.63
N ILE A 452 27.98 8.23 12.80
CA ILE A 452 27.72 8.22 11.36
C ILE A 452 29.01 8.61 10.64
N SER A 453 29.29 7.91 9.55
CA SER A 453 30.37 8.20 8.61
C SER A 453 29.85 8.11 7.16
N GLU A 454 30.77 8.16 6.20
CA GLU A 454 30.45 7.98 4.78
C GLU A 454 30.09 6.52 4.47
N THR A 455 30.78 5.56 5.08
CA THR A 455 30.65 4.12 4.76
C THR A 455 30.00 3.29 5.86
N GLY A 456 29.61 3.91 6.98
CA GLY A 456 28.99 3.18 8.09
C GLY A 456 28.24 4.08 9.06
N PHE A 457 27.24 3.52 9.74
CA PHE A 457 26.59 4.16 10.88
C PHE A 457 26.19 3.14 11.94
N ILE A 458 25.96 3.63 13.17
CA ILE A 458 25.29 2.91 14.23
C ILE A 458 24.32 3.86 14.97
N PHE A 459 23.11 3.38 15.22
CA PHE A 459 22.15 3.98 16.12
C PHE A 459 21.77 2.96 17.19
N ALA A 460 21.94 3.27 18.46
CA ALA A 460 21.58 2.38 19.55
C ALA A 460 20.81 3.12 20.63
N GLY A 461 19.91 2.41 21.30
CA GLY A 461 18.98 3.02 22.22
C GLY A 461 17.96 2.04 22.79
N LYS A 462 16.85 2.60 23.29
CA LYS A 462 15.71 1.83 23.79
C LYS A 462 14.43 2.21 23.07
N TYR A 463 13.59 1.21 22.81
CA TYR A 463 12.22 1.44 22.38
C TYR A 463 11.45 2.20 23.48
N PRO A 464 10.68 3.25 23.15
CA PRO A 464 10.01 4.08 24.17
C PRO A 464 9.07 3.31 25.09
N ASN A 465 8.32 2.34 24.53
CA ASN A 465 7.21 1.67 25.21
C ASN A 465 7.64 0.38 25.90
N SER A 466 8.29 -0.54 25.18
CA SER A 466 8.79 -1.79 25.78
C SER A 466 10.05 -1.60 26.63
N GLY A 467 10.84 -0.56 26.36
CA GLY A 467 12.16 -0.38 26.96
C GLY A 467 13.22 -1.36 26.42
N ALA A 468 12.87 -2.19 25.43
CA ALA A 468 13.79 -3.13 24.80
C ALA A 468 14.96 -2.39 24.15
N LYS A 469 16.17 -2.94 24.31
CA LYS A 469 17.39 -2.35 23.74
C LYS A 469 17.53 -2.71 22.27
N PHE A 470 18.06 -1.78 21.49
CA PHE A 470 18.41 -2.00 20.09
C PHE A 470 19.75 -1.40 19.71
N ALA A 471 20.35 -1.94 18.65
CA ALA A 471 21.47 -1.38 17.91
C ALA A 471 21.26 -1.66 16.41
N TRP A 472 21.15 -0.59 15.63
CA TRP A 472 20.97 -0.63 14.18
C TRP A 472 22.25 -0.17 13.51
N VAL A 473 22.82 -1.03 12.69
CA VAL A 473 24.09 -0.81 12.01
C VAL A 473 23.85 -0.75 10.52
N GLY A 474 24.46 0.23 9.85
CA GLY A 474 24.53 0.28 8.40
C GLY A 474 25.97 0.22 7.93
N LEU A 475 26.24 -0.53 6.87
CA LEU A 475 27.54 -0.62 6.21
C LEU A 475 27.35 -0.41 4.70
N LEU A 476 28.16 0.47 4.10
CA LEU A 476 28.08 0.86 2.70
C LEU A 476 29.41 0.64 1.99
N ASN A 477 29.34 -0.04 0.84
CA ASN A 477 30.36 -0.14 -0.19
C ASN A 477 29.65 0.01 -1.57
N ASP A 478 29.96 -0.81 -2.57
CA ASP A 478 29.21 -0.89 -3.84
C ASP A 478 27.73 -1.25 -3.64
N TYR A 479 27.46 -2.01 -2.59
CA TYR A 479 26.13 -2.33 -2.07
C TYR A 479 26.01 -1.89 -0.62
N SER A 480 24.87 -2.15 0.01
CA SER A 480 24.71 -1.90 1.43
C SER A 480 24.16 -3.08 2.20
N SER A 481 24.40 -3.03 3.52
CA SER A 481 23.72 -3.85 4.50
C SER A 481 23.19 -3.00 5.64
N LEU A 482 22.01 -3.38 6.15
CA LEU A 482 21.47 -2.95 7.42
C LEU A 482 21.35 -4.16 8.33
N ILE A 483 21.77 -4.01 9.58
CA ILE A 483 21.76 -5.05 10.60
C ILE A 483 21.05 -4.48 11.80
N ARG A 484 19.90 -5.05 12.17
CA ARG A 484 19.14 -4.68 13.36
C ARG A 484 19.36 -5.73 14.44
N ILE A 485 19.91 -5.30 15.57
CA ILE A 485 20.18 -6.16 16.74
C ILE A 485 19.24 -5.69 17.84
N GLU A 486 18.31 -6.54 18.26
CA GLU A 486 17.20 -6.14 19.12
C GLU A 486 16.97 -7.16 20.22
N GLU A 487 16.65 -6.65 21.41
CA GLU A 487 16.34 -7.47 22.57
C GLU A 487 14.92 -8.05 22.47
N ILE A 488 14.80 -9.38 22.61
CA ILE A 488 13.51 -10.08 22.49
C ILE A 488 12.62 -9.82 23.72
N ALA A 489 13.21 -9.81 24.91
CA ALA A 489 12.52 -9.53 26.16
C ALA A 489 13.33 -8.52 26.98
N PRO A 490 12.77 -7.34 27.30
CA PRO A 490 13.49 -6.28 28.00
C PRO A 490 13.95 -6.75 29.39
N ASP A 491 15.25 -6.66 29.66
CA ASP A 491 15.84 -7.01 30.95
C ASP A 491 15.84 -5.85 31.97
N GLY A 492 15.47 -4.64 31.52
CA GLY A 492 15.45 -3.41 32.31
C GLY A 492 16.82 -2.79 32.59
N SER A 493 17.91 -3.39 32.10
CA SER A 493 19.28 -2.90 32.29
C SER A 493 19.64 -1.80 31.28
N ASP A 494 20.60 -0.94 31.63
CA ASP A 494 21.25 0.01 30.71
C ASP A 494 22.57 -0.56 30.12
N ASP A 495 22.72 -1.89 30.15
CA ASP A 495 23.89 -2.57 29.59
C ASP A 495 23.68 -2.91 28.10
N PHE A 496 24.50 -2.28 27.26
CA PHE A 496 24.52 -2.46 25.80
C PHE A 496 25.71 -3.30 25.31
N THR A 497 26.55 -3.83 26.22
CA THR A 497 27.81 -4.50 25.86
C THR A 497 27.59 -5.64 24.86
N SER A 498 26.58 -6.50 25.07
CA SER A 498 26.30 -7.61 24.15
C SER A 498 25.86 -7.14 22.76
N LEU A 499 25.04 -6.09 22.67
CA LEU A 499 24.60 -5.52 21.39
C LEU A 499 25.80 -4.93 20.63
N TYR A 500 26.66 -4.19 21.33
CA TYR A 500 27.87 -3.62 20.72
C TYR A 500 28.86 -4.68 20.30
N GLN A 501 29.09 -5.74 21.09
CA GLN A 501 29.95 -6.85 20.69
C GLN A 501 29.48 -7.50 19.39
N ILE A 502 28.16 -7.73 19.26
CA ILE A 502 27.58 -8.26 18.02
C ILE A 502 27.74 -7.26 16.87
N ALA A 503 27.38 -5.99 17.06
CA ALA A 503 27.53 -4.95 16.05
C ALA A 503 28.98 -4.85 15.52
N CYS A 504 29.96 -4.94 16.42
CA CYS A 504 31.37 -4.88 16.11
C CYS A 504 31.91 -6.14 15.41
N SER A 505 31.24 -7.28 15.53
CA SER A 505 31.66 -8.52 14.86
C SER A 505 31.34 -8.54 13.36
N TYR A 506 30.43 -7.67 12.91
CA TYR A 506 29.96 -7.66 11.55
C TYR A 506 30.91 -6.94 10.59
N SER A 507 31.13 -7.57 9.43
CA SER A 507 31.80 -6.98 8.28
C SER A 507 30.97 -7.19 7.01
N PHE A 508 31.01 -6.22 6.11
CA PHE A 508 30.30 -6.29 4.83
C PHE A 508 31.17 -5.71 3.73
N ALA A 509 31.54 -6.54 2.75
CA ALA A 509 32.39 -6.16 1.62
C ALA A 509 33.67 -5.40 2.03
N GLY A 510 34.32 -5.83 3.12
CA GLY A 510 35.55 -5.21 3.65
C GLY A 510 35.34 -3.97 4.53
N VAL A 511 34.09 -3.57 4.77
CA VAL A 511 33.72 -2.47 5.67
C VAL A 511 33.26 -3.03 7.02
N GLN A 512 33.72 -2.44 8.11
CA GLN A 512 33.40 -2.83 9.49
C GLN A 512 33.40 -1.60 10.41
N LEU A 513 32.61 -1.65 11.49
CA LEU A 513 32.63 -0.62 12.52
C LEU A 513 33.98 -0.58 13.26
N LYS A 514 34.49 0.63 13.51
CA LYS A 514 35.68 0.81 14.36
C LYS A 514 35.26 0.85 15.82
N CYS A 515 35.38 -0.29 16.49
CA CYS A 515 35.04 -0.40 17.90
C CYS A 515 36.26 -0.21 18.79
N ALA A 516 36.09 0.56 19.87
CA ALA A 516 37.09 0.60 20.93
C ALA A 516 36.97 -0.67 21.77
N ASN A 517 38.11 -1.31 22.05
CA ASN A 517 38.19 -2.51 22.91
C ASN A 517 37.82 -2.21 24.36
#